data_AF-A0A355VRH1-F1
#
_entry.id   AF-A0A355VRH1-F1
#
_cell.length_a   1.000
_cell.length_b   1.000
_cell.length_c   1.000
_cell.angle_alpha   90.00
_cell.angle_beta   90.00
_cell.angle_gamma   90.00
#
_symmetry.space_group_name_H-M   'P 1'
#
loop_
_entity.id
_entity.type
_entity.pdbx_description
1 polymer ?
#
loop_
_entity_poly.entity_id
_entity_poly.type
_entity_poly.pdbx_seq_one_letter_code
_entity_poly.pdbx_strand_id
1 'polypeptide(L)'
;MIYLYGQHAVLSALDNPKRHLGRLLLSKTSGKADEIQQAHPHLKIDFVSQDDLTHKFGRDAVHQGIALETDPLATPPLEDLIEHHQGDESSLIILLDQVTDPHNVGA
;
A
#
# COMPACT_ATOMS: atom_id res chain seq x y z
N MET A 1 -8.66 -9.11 -1.02
CA MET A 1 -7.52 -8.70 -0.20
C MET A 1 -6.23 -8.81 -1.01
N ILE A 2 -5.32 -7.85 -0.81
CA ILE A 2 -3.99 -7.75 -1.40
C ILE A 2 -2.95 -7.52 -0.30
N TYR A 3 -1.68 -7.77 -0.61
CA TYR A 3 -0.56 -7.37 0.26
C TYR A 3 0.20 -6.21 -0.38
N LEU A 4 0.47 -5.18 0.42
CA LEU A 4 1.44 -4.14 0.13
C LEU A 4 2.68 -4.40 0.98
N TYR A 5 3.87 -4.26 0.43
CA TYR A 5 5.12 -4.48 1.15
C TYR A 5 6.17 -3.43 0.78
N GLY A 6 7.14 -3.23 1.68
CA GLY A 6 8.08 -2.11 1.63
C GLY A 6 7.59 -0.91 2.45
N GLN A 7 8.53 -0.17 3.04
CA GLN A 7 8.21 0.85 4.04
C GLN A 7 7.33 1.96 3.48
N HIS A 8 7.69 2.55 2.32
CA HIS A 8 6.92 3.64 1.74
C HIS A 8 5.49 3.22 1.40
N ALA A 9 5.32 2.11 0.67
CA ALA A 9 4.01 1.62 0.27
C ALA A 9 3.11 1.31 1.48
N VAL A 10 3.69 0.70 2.53
CA VAL A 10 2.92 0.38 3.74
C VAL A 10 2.59 1.62 4.54
N LEU A 11 3.54 2.53 4.79
CA LEU A 11 3.28 3.77 5.54
C LEU A 11 2.23 4.63 4.84
N SER A 12 2.34 4.83 3.51
CA SER A 12 1.32 5.54 2.73
C SER A 12 -0.05 4.85 2.76
N ALA A 13 -0.08 3.52 2.87
CA ALA A 13 -1.32 2.78 3.00
C ALA A 13 -1.94 2.94 4.40
N LEU A 14 -1.13 2.97 5.46
CA LEU A 14 -1.58 3.20 6.84
C LEU A 14 -2.19 4.60 7.02
N ASP A 15 -1.63 5.60 6.33
CA ASP A 15 -2.10 6.99 6.37
C ASP A 15 -3.31 7.27 5.46
N ASN A 16 -3.74 6.29 4.65
CA ASN A 16 -4.84 6.48 3.71
C ASN A 16 -6.20 6.15 4.36
N PRO A 17 -7.05 7.14 4.66
CA PRO A 17 -8.33 6.90 5.34
C PRO A 17 -9.35 6.16 4.48
N LYS A 18 -9.17 6.12 3.15
CA LYS A 18 -10.06 5.39 2.23
C LYS A 18 -9.75 3.89 2.20
N ARG A 19 -8.70 3.45 2.89
CA ARG A 19 -8.21 2.08 2.85
C ARG A 19 -8.69 1.29 4.07
N HIS A 20 -9.22 0.09 3.82
CA HIS A 20 -9.51 -0.86 4.87
C HIS A 20 -8.25 -1.65 5.24
N LEU A 21 -7.73 -1.37 6.43
CA LEU A 21 -6.53 -2.01 6.97
C LEU A 21 -6.89 -3.35 7.59
N GLY A 22 -6.21 -4.41 7.14
CA GLY A 22 -6.29 -5.73 7.74
C GLY A 22 -5.21 -5.90 8.78
N ARG A 23 -4.24 -6.77 8.47
CA ARG A 23 -3.17 -7.18 9.39
C ARG A 23 -1.83 -6.69 8.90
N LEU A 24 -1.05 -6.11 9.82
CA LEU A 24 0.33 -5.72 9.56
C LEU A 24 1.27 -6.85 9.98
N LEU A 25 2.05 -7.36 9.03
CA LEU A 25 3.19 -8.23 9.29
C LEU A 25 4.43 -7.34 9.49
N LEU A 26 5.04 -7.40 10.67
CA LEU A 26 6.11 -6.49 11.03
C LEU A 26 7.29 -7.22 11.64
N SER A 27 8.46 -7.07 11.04
CA SER A 27 9.71 -7.48 11.68
C SER A 27 10.14 -6.44 12.71
N LYS A 28 10.61 -6.92 13.87
CA LYS A 28 11.28 -6.07 14.87
C LYS A 28 12.55 -5.41 14.31
N THR A 29 13.17 -6.01 13.29
CA THR A 29 14.36 -5.46 12.61
C THR A 29 14.03 -4.53 11.45
N SER A 30 12.75 -4.17 11.24
CA SER A 30 12.33 -3.24 10.18
C SER A 30 12.81 -1.80 10.42
N GLY A 31 13.18 -1.44 11.66
CA GLY A 31 13.49 -0.07 12.06
C GLY A 31 12.26 0.85 12.18
N LYS A 32 11.05 0.30 11.98
CA LYS A 32 9.77 1.03 12.05
C LYS A 32 8.81 0.51 13.10
N ALA A 33 9.19 -0.54 13.83
CA ALA A 33 8.31 -1.22 14.77
C ALA A 33 7.74 -0.29 15.85
N ASP A 34 8.60 0.41 16.58
CA ASP A 34 8.18 1.27 17.68
C ASP A 34 7.34 2.46 17.20
N GLU A 35 7.76 3.11 16.10
CA GLU A 35 7.06 4.23 15.46
C GLU A 35 5.62 3.82 15.04
N ILE A 36 5.48 2.68 14.37
CA ILE A 36 4.17 2.19 13.91
C ILE A 36 3.28 1.79 15.08
N GLN A 37 3.83 1.12 16.09
CA GLN A 37 3.06 0.75 17.28
C GLN A 37 2.54 1.99 18.03
N GLN A 38 3.34 3.05 18.10
CA GLN A 38 2.95 4.30 18.73
C GLN A 38 1.91 5.07 17.91
N ALA A 39 2.08 5.14 16.58
CA ALA A 39 1.18 5.86 15.69
C ALA A 39 -0.16 5.14 15.47
N HIS A 40 -0.17 3.81 15.46
CA HIS A 40 -1.34 2.98 15.18
C HIS A 40 -1.60 1.95 16.29
N PRO A 41 -1.93 2.38 17.51
CA PRO A 41 -2.06 1.50 18.68
C PRO A 41 -3.18 0.46 18.58
N HIS A 42 -4.14 0.67 17.67
CA HIS A 42 -5.28 -0.22 17.44
C HIS A 42 -5.09 -1.17 16.25
N LEU A 43 -3.99 -1.02 15.50
CA LEU A 43 -3.72 -1.87 14.34
C LEU A 43 -3.35 -3.28 14.81
N LYS A 44 -3.87 -4.30 14.13
CA LYS A 44 -3.47 -5.68 14.38
C LYS A 44 -2.08 -5.92 13.78
N ILE A 45 -1.08 -6.05 14.66
CA ILE A 45 0.32 -6.27 14.29
C ILE A 45 0.73 -7.69 14.65
N ASP A 46 1.17 -8.44 13.65
CA ASP A 46 1.80 -9.75 13.81
C ASP A 46 3.31 -9.60 13.63
N PHE A 47 4.06 -9.87 14.69
CA PHE A 47 5.51 -9.86 14.63
C PHE A 47 6.03 -11.12 13.95
N VAL A 48 6.79 -10.94 12.87
CA VAL A 48 7.35 -12.02 12.04
C VAL A 48 8.84 -11.80 11.78
N SER A 49 9.55 -12.84 11.36
CA SER A 49 10.95 -12.69 10.93
C SER A 49 11.04 -12.14 9.50
N GLN A 50 12.24 -11.70 9.12
CA GLN A 50 12.53 -11.36 7.72
C GLN A 50 12.35 -12.59 6.82
N ASP A 51 12.78 -13.76 7.29
CA ASP A 51 12.66 -15.02 6.54
C ASP A 51 11.20 -15.43 6.31
N ASP A 52 10.30 -15.18 7.26
CA ASP A 52 8.87 -15.43 7.08
C ASP A 52 8.29 -14.58 5.94
N LEU A 53 8.69 -13.30 5.87
CA LEU A 53 8.28 -12.39 4.81
C LEU A 53 8.87 -12.80 3.46
N THR A 54 10.15 -13.17 3.43
CA THR A 54 10.83 -13.67 2.23
C THR A 54 10.20 -14.98 1.73
N HIS A 55 9.85 -15.90 2.64
CA HIS A 55 9.16 -17.14 2.29
C HIS A 55 7.75 -16.86 1.75
N LYS A 56 7.06 -15.86 2.31
CA LYS A 56 5.70 -15.50 1.90
C LYS A 56 5.62 -14.77 0.55
N PHE A 57 6.54 -13.83 0.28
CA PHE A 57 6.48 -12.96 -0.89
C PHE A 57 7.51 -13.29 -1.98
N GLY A 58 8.43 -14.22 -1.71
CA GLY A 58 9.51 -14.57 -2.61
C GLY A 58 10.78 -13.76 -2.34
N ARG A 59 11.90 -14.27 -2.84
CA ARG A 59 13.24 -13.70 -2.61
C ARG A 59 13.46 -12.36 -3.30
N ASP A 60 12.74 -12.09 -4.38
CA ASP A 60 12.88 -10.86 -5.16
C ASP A 60 12.02 -9.71 -4.59
N ALA A 61 11.19 -9.97 -3.57
CA ALA A 61 10.33 -8.96 -2.96
C ALA A 61 11.13 -8.00 -2.04
N VAL A 62 11.08 -6.71 -2.33
CA VAL A 62 11.71 -5.65 -1.51
C VAL A 62 10.79 -5.26 -0.34
N HIS A 63 10.53 -6.20 0.58
CA HIS A 63 9.57 -5.99 1.69
C HIS A 63 10.11 -5.15 2.85
N GLN A 64 11.43 -5.05 3.03
CA GLN A 64 12.07 -4.21 4.07
C GLN A 64 11.56 -4.50 5.51
N GLY A 65 11.21 -5.76 5.78
CA GLY A 65 10.67 -6.19 7.08
C GLY A 65 9.24 -5.76 7.38
N ILE A 66 8.45 -5.31 6.39
CA ILE A 66 7.08 -4.85 6.62
C ILE A 66 6.15 -5.23 5.46
N ALA A 67 4.94 -5.69 5.80
CA ALA A 67 3.87 -5.90 4.84
C ALA A 67 2.49 -5.67 5.47
N LEU A 68 1.56 -5.10 4.72
CA LEU A 68 0.19 -4.84 5.12
C LEU A 68 -0.78 -5.63 4.26
N GLU A 69 -1.61 -6.44 4.91
CA GLU A 69 -2.80 -7.02 4.32
C GLU A 69 -3.92 -5.99 4.30
N THR A 70 -4.51 -5.74 3.14
CA THR A 70 -5.52 -4.70 2.97
C THR A 70 -6.45 -5.04 1.81
N ASP A 71 -7.61 -4.39 1.74
CA ASP A 71 -8.44 -4.45 0.55
C ASP A 71 -7.91 -3.54 -0.57
N PRO A 72 -8.16 -3.89 -1.85
CA PRO A 72 -7.97 -2.96 -2.95
C PRO A 72 -8.73 -1.67 -2.68
N LEU A 73 -8.20 -0.53 -3.14
CA LEU A 73 -9.00 0.70 -3.16
C LEU A 73 -10.13 0.53 -4.16
N ALA A 74 -11.28 1.15 -3.86
CA ALA A 74 -12.35 1.26 -4.83
C ALA A 74 -11.84 2.01 -6.07
N THR A 75 -12.12 1.45 -7.25
CA THR A 75 -11.86 2.10 -8.53
C THR A 75 -13.17 2.76 -8.99
N PRO A 76 -13.33 4.08 -8.81
CA PRO A 76 -14.52 4.75 -9.31
C PRO A 76 -14.54 4.68 -10.84
N PRO A 77 -15.74 4.60 -11.45
CA PRO A 77 -15.87 4.72 -12.90
C PRO A 77 -15.43 6.12 -13.36
N LEU A 78 -15.04 6.22 -14.63
CA LEU A 78 -14.50 7.47 -15.18
C LEU A 78 -15.56 8.58 -15.18
N GLU A 79 -16.81 8.22 -15.42
CA GLU A 79 -17.95 9.13 -15.43
C GLU A 79 -18.11 9.84 -14.08
N ASP A 80 -18.03 9.08 -12.97
CA ASP A 80 -18.08 9.65 -11.63
C ASP A 80 -16.93 10.64 -11.39
N LEU A 81 -15.72 10.33 -11.87
CA LEU A 81 -14.58 11.25 -11.76
C LEU A 81 -14.81 12.55 -12.54
N ILE A 82 -15.35 12.46 -13.77
CA ILE A 82 -15.67 13.64 -14.58
C ILE A 82 -16.72 14.49 -13.85
N GLU A 83 -17.77 13.88 -13.31
CA GLU A 83 -18.81 14.58 -12.56
C GLU A 83 -18.27 15.29 -11.31
N HIS A 84 -17.39 14.63 -10.54
CA HIS A 84 -16.78 15.22 -9.34
C HIS A 84 -15.91 16.44 -9.62
N HIS A 85 -15.36 16.55 -10.82
CA HIS A 85 -14.47 17.65 -11.24
C HIS A 85 -15.19 18.67 -12.16
N GLN A 86 -16.52 18.60 -12.29
CA GLN A 86 -17.29 19.61 -13.03
C GLN A 86 -17.20 20.97 -12.34
N GLY A 87 -16.64 21.95 -13.03
CA GLY A 87 -16.48 23.32 -12.52
C GLY A 87 -15.06 23.67 -12.09
N ASP A 88 -14.13 22.70 -12.08
CA ASP A 88 -12.71 23.00 -11.92
C ASP A 88 -12.18 23.79 -13.11
N GLU A 89 -11.38 24.83 -12.86
CA GLU A 89 -10.78 25.65 -13.93
C GLU A 89 -9.82 24.86 -14.83
N SER A 90 -9.25 23.76 -14.32
CA SER A 90 -8.43 22.83 -15.08
C SER A 90 -8.39 21.44 -14.44
N SER A 91 -8.23 20.41 -15.28
CA SER A 91 -8.06 19.01 -14.86
C SER A 91 -7.01 18.34 -15.77
N LEU A 92 -6.14 17.51 -15.19
CA LEU A 92 -5.13 16.73 -15.91
C LEU A 92 -5.51 15.25 -15.91
N ILE A 93 -5.56 14.64 -17.08
CA ILE A 93 -5.77 13.21 -17.26
C ILE A 93 -4.49 12.61 -17.84
N ILE A 94 -4.02 11.51 -17.25
CA ILE A 94 -2.90 10.72 -17.75
C ILE A 94 -3.45 9.41 -18.30
N LEU A 95 -3.19 9.12 -19.58
CA LEU A 95 -3.53 7.84 -20.22
C LEU A 95 -2.25 7.04 -20.46
N LEU A 96 -2.19 5.85 -19.89
CA LEU A 96 -1.11 4.90 -20.09
C LEU A 96 -1.57 3.83 -21.06
N ASP A 97 -1.05 3.83 -22.28
CA ASP A 97 -1.34 2.81 -23.30
C ASP A 97 -0.22 1.75 -23.33
N GLN A 98 -0.61 0.47 -23.38
CA GLN A 98 0.30 -0.68 -23.48
C GLN A 98 1.39 -0.81 -22.40
N VAL A 99 1.15 -0.34 -21.17
CA VAL A 99 2.07 -0.61 -20.06
C VAL A 99 1.89 -2.05 -19.58
N THR A 100 2.89 -2.89 -19.84
CA THR A 100 2.87 -4.33 -19.54
C THR A 100 3.79 -4.73 -18.38
N ASP A 101 4.77 -3.90 -18.03
CA ASP A 101 5.66 -4.10 -16.88
C ASP A 101 5.08 -3.38 -15.64
N PRO A 102 4.76 -4.10 -14.55
CA PRO A 102 4.26 -3.51 -13.31
C PRO A 102 5.20 -2.46 -12.69
N HIS A 103 6.52 -2.58 -12.89
CA HIS A 103 7.48 -1.59 -12.40
C HIS A 103 7.31 -0.23 -13.07
N ASN A 104 6.96 -0.21 -14.36
CA ASN A 104 6.77 1.02 -15.12
C ASN A 104 5.47 1.75 -14.76
N VAL A 105 4.46 1.03 -14.24
CA VAL A 105 3.17 1.64 -13.82
C VAL A 105 3.33 2.44 -12.54
N GLY A 106 4.23 2.02 -11.65
CA GLY A 106 4.41 2.61 -10.32
C GLY A 106 5.50 3.68 -10.21
N ALA A 107 6.13 4.05 -11.32
CA ALA A 107 7.24 5.01 -11.38
C ALA A 107 6.80 6.48 -11.49
#